data_AF-A0A2T2TF71-F1
#
_entry.id   AF-A0A2T2TF71-F1
#
_cell.length_a   1.000
_cell.length_b   1.000
_cell.length_c   1.000
_cell.angle_alpha   90.00
_cell.angle_beta   90.00
_cell.angle_gamma   90.00
#
_symmetry.space_group_name_H-M   'P 1'
#
loop_
_entity.id
_entity.type
_entity.pdbx_description
1 polymer ?
#
loop_
_entity_poly.entity_id
_entity_poly.type
_entity_poly.pdbx_seq_one_letter_code
_entity_poly.pdbx_strand_id
1 'polypeptide(L)'
;MEIPSLQQGFERERGLQTMEKPLTEDDEHEALRIGVPREVGNEEQRVALAPSGASALVADGHEVYVEEGAGHEAHFQDDEYADAGAELVTDPDDLYGHSDLIVKVGPPVEDEMDLLQDGQILLSALNL
;
A
#
# COMPACT_ATOMS: atom_id res chain seq x y z
N MET A 1 2.41 67.17 -28.34
CA MET A 1 1.53 66.11 -28.87
C MET A 1 1.91 64.85 -28.11
N GLU A 2 1.24 64.61 -26.99
CA GLU A 2 1.55 63.51 -26.08
C GLU A 2 0.49 62.41 -26.29
N ILE A 3 0.95 61.20 -26.54
CA ILE A 3 0.09 60.02 -26.73
C ILE A 3 -0.38 59.59 -25.33
N PRO A 4 -1.69 59.43 -25.07
CA PRO A 4 -2.16 58.92 -23.79
C PRO A 4 -1.74 57.46 -23.60
N SER A 5 -1.20 57.15 -22.42
CA SER A 5 -0.77 55.81 -22.02
C SER A 5 -1.92 54.79 -22.02
N LEU A 6 -1.64 53.61 -22.56
CA LEU A 6 -2.49 52.41 -22.59
C LEU A 6 -2.65 51.78 -21.19
N GLN A 7 -3.09 52.55 -20.20
CA GLN A 7 -3.18 52.10 -18.80
C GLN A 7 -4.60 51.75 -18.30
N GLN A 8 -5.59 51.60 -19.18
CA GLN A 8 -6.96 51.26 -18.75
C GLN A 8 -7.42 49.84 -19.15
N GLY A 9 -6.50 48.99 -19.64
CA GLY A 9 -6.88 47.69 -20.23
C GLY A 9 -6.74 46.44 -19.35
N PHE A 10 -6.07 46.48 -18.20
CA PHE A 10 -5.60 45.23 -17.54
C PHE A 10 -6.19 44.91 -16.17
N GLU A 11 -7.08 45.73 -15.61
CA GLU A 11 -7.60 45.49 -14.25
C GLU A 11 -8.89 44.67 -14.20
N ARG A 12 -9.52 44.35 -15.34
CA ARG A 12 -10.83 43.68 -15.35
C ARG A 12 -10.83 42.16 -15.52
N GLU A 13 -9.68 41.52 -15.74
CA GLU A 13 -9.62 40.08 -16.03
C GLU A 13 -9.12 39.19 -14.89
N ARG A 14 -8.66 39.75 -13.75
CA ARG A 14 -8.29 38.93 -12.58
C ARG A 14 -9.47 38.44 -11.74
N GLY A 15 -10.67 38.99 -11.93
CA GLY A 15 -11.86 38.64 -11.14
C GLY A 15 -12.58 37.35 -11.58
N LEU A 16 -12.10 36.68 -12.62
CA LEU A 16 -12.73 35.48 -13.21
C LEU A 16 -11.86 34.23 -13.13
N GLN A 17 -10.73 34.29 -12.41
CA GLN A 17 -9.90 33.11 -12.19
C GLN A 17 -10.49 32.30 -11.03
N THR A 18 -10.92 31.07 -11.31
CA THR A 18 -11.25 30.09 -10.27
C THR A 18 -10.02 29.86 -9.42
N MET A 19 -10.04 30.34 -8.18
CA MET A 19 -9.02 29.98 -7.20
C MET A 19 -9.30 28.56 -6.74
N GLU A 20 -8.34 27.65 -6.92
CA GLU A 20 -8.41 26.32 -6.31
C GLU A 20 -8.46 26.48 -4.79
N LYS A 21 -9.56 26.01 -4.20
CA LYS A 21 -9.67 25.89 -2.75
C LYS A 21 -8.81 24.67 -2.37
N PRO A 22 -7.72 24.81 -1.61
CA PRO A 22 -7.03 23.63 -1.12
C PRO A 22 -8.05 22.83 -0.31
N LEU A 23 -8.27 21.57 -0.69
CA LEU A 23 -8.98 20.66 0.17
C LEU A 23 -8.17 20.59 1.45
N THR A 24 -8.77 21.01 2.56
CA THR A 24 -8.25 20.65 3.88
C THR A 24 -8.75 19.23 4.07
N GLU A 25 -7.97 18.26 3.60
CA GLU A 25 -8.16 16.89 4.05
C GLU A 25 -7.67 16.89 5.48
N ASP A 26 -8.55 16.57 6.42
CA ASP A 26 -8.08 16.11 7.72
C ASP A 26 -7.26 14.86 7.40
N ASP A 27 -5.94 14.89 7.63
CA ASP A 27 -4.99 13.79 7.46
C ASP A 27 -5.31 12.64 8.46
N GLU A 28 -6.54 12.11 8.41
CA GLU A 28 -6.92 10.90 9.13
C GLU A 28 -6.60 9.71 8.23
N HIS A 29 -5.30 9.50 7.97
CA HIS A 29 -4.82 8.25 7.38
C HIS A 29 -4.96 7.15 8.45
N GLU A 30 -5.94 6.27 8.30
CA GLU A 30 -6.07 5.08 9.16
C GLU A 30 -4.86 4.16 8.94
N ALA A 31 -4.17 3.81 10.02
CA ALA A 31 -3.09 2.83 10.00
C ALA A 31 -3.66 1.44 9.71
N LEU A 32 -3.25 0.82 8.61
CA LEU A 32 -3.64 -0.54 8.22
C LEU A 32 -2.62 -1.56 8.71
N ARG A 33 -3.11 -2.74 9.08
CA ARG A 33 -2.30 -3.95 9.30
C ARG A 33 -2.28 -4.79 8.04
N ILE A 34 -1.11 -4.90 7.42
CA ILE A 34 -0.93 -5.49 6.08
C ILE A 34 -0.16 -6.81 6.24
N GLY A 35 -0.78 -7.92 5.86
CA GLY A 35 -0.20 -9.26 5.90
C GLY A 35 0.29 -9.71 4.52
N VAL A 36 1.52 -10.23 4.49
CA VAL A 36 2.19 -10.80 3.32
C VAL A 36 2.54 -12.27 3.62
N PRO A 37 1.61 -13.20 3.38
CA PRO A 37 1.87 -14.63 3.57
C PRO A 37 2.81 -15.16 2.48
N ARG A 38 3.44 -16.31 2.75
CA ARG A 38 4.22 -17.02 1.74
C ARG A 38 3.31 -17.56 0.65
N GLU A 39 3.77 -17.55 -0.59
CA GLU A 39 3.03 -18.16 -1.69
C GLU A 39 3.17 -19.69 -1.64
N VAL A 40 2.04 -20.39 -1.69
CA VAL A 40 1.99 -21.88 -1.70
C VAL A 40 1.59 -22.40 -3.10
N GLY A 41 1.26 -21.49 -4.02
CA GLY A 41 0.87 -21.82 -5.39
C GLY A 41 1.98 -22.56 -6.15
N ASN A 42 1.58 -23.55 -6.97
CA ASN A 42 2.53 -24.36 -7.73
C ASN A 42 3.38 -23.47 -8.66
N GLU A 43 4.70 -23.53 -8.49
CA GLU A 43 5.70 -22.77 -9.27
C GLU A 43 5.64 -21.24 -9.10
N GLU A 44 4.96 -20.71 -8.07
CA GLU A 44 4.99 -19.28 -7.76
C GLU A 44 6.20 -18.95 -6.89
N GLN A 45 7.13 -18.16 -7.46
CA GLN A 45 8.37 -17.75 -6.80
C GLN A 45 8.38 -16.28 -6.41
N ARG A 46 7.32 -15.53 -6.77
CA ARG A 46 7.21 -14.11 -6.45
C ARG A 46 6.64 -13.93 -5.05
N VAL A 47 6.86 -12.75 -4.51
CA VAL A 47 6.23 -12.25 -3.29
C VAL A 47 5.45 -10.99 -3.63
N ALA A 48 4.31 -10.79 -2.97
CA ALA A 48 3.41 -9.70 -3.33
C ALA A 48 3.95 -8.31 -2.94
N LEU A 49 4.84 -8.26 -1.94
CA LEU A 49 5.45 -7.04 -1.42
C LEU A 49 6.96 -7.22 -1.28
N ALA A 50 7.74 -6.40 -2.00
CA ALA A 50 9.18 -6.35 -1.84
C ALA A 50 9.58 -5.54 -0.58
N PRO A 51 10.78 -5.75 0.01
CA PRO A 51 11.23 -5.01 1.20
C PRO A 51 11.19 -3.48 1.05
N SER A 52 11.48 -2.95 -0.15
CA SER A 52 11.37 -1.52 -0.42
C SER A 52 9.94 -0.98 -0.36
N GLY A 53 8.95 -1.79 -0.76
CA GLY A 53 7.54 -1.46 -0.63
C GLY A 53 7.07 -1.55 0.82
N ALA A 54 7.52 -2.57 1.56
CA ALA A 54 7.28 -2.69 2.99
C ALA A 54 7.80 -1.47 3.75
N SER A 55 9.04 -1.05 3.47
CA SER A 55 9.63 0.15 4.08
C SER A 55 8.83 1.42 3.81
N ALA A 56 8.29 1.58 2.60
CA ALA A 56 7.45 2.73 2.27
C ALA A 56 6.12 2.71 3.08
N LEU A 57 5.45 1.56 3.15
CA LEU A 57 4.21 1.41 3.91
C LEU A 57 4.42 1.66 5.41
N VAL A 58 5.51 1.13 5.97
CA VAL A 58 5.90 1.38 7.37
C VAL A 58 6.22 2.85 7.60
N ALA A 59 6.91 3.51 6.67
CA ALA A 59 7.20 4.95 6.77
C ALA A 59 5.93 5.81 6.74
N ASP A 60 4.88 5.37 6.03
CA ASP A 60 3.57 6.00 5.97
C ASP A 60 2.68 5.66 7.20
N GLY A 61 3.19 4.88 8.15
CA GLY A 61 2.52 4.59 9.43
C GLY A 61 1.67 3.31 9.44
N HIS A 62 1.81 2.45 8.44
CA HIS A 62 1.15 1.14 8.40
C HIS A 62 1.99 0.07 9.13
N GLU A 63 1.32 -0.97 9.63
CA GLU A 63 1.97 -2.14 10.20
C GLU A 63 2.07 -3.22 9.11
N VAL A 64 3.27 -3.75 8.86
CA VAL A 64 3.49 -4.76 7.83
C VAL A 64 3.97 -6.05 8.49
N TYR A 65 3.21 -7.12 8.32
CA TYR A 65 3.51 -8.47 8.77
C TYR A 65 3.90 -9.34 7.58
N VAL A 66 5.01 -10.04 7.66
CA VAL A 66 5.54 -10.89 6.58
C VAL A 66 5.79 -12.29 7.14
N GLU A 67 5.28 -13.32 6.48
CA GLU A 67 5.57 -14.70 6.87
C GLU A 67 7.06 -15.00 6.67
N GLU A 68 7.69 -15.67 7.64
CA GLU A 68 9.09 -16.08 7.56
C GLU A 68 9.34 -16.92 6.30
N GLY A 69 10.30 -16.50 5.47
CA GLY A 69 10.63 -17.13 4.21
C GLY A 69 9.72 -16.77 3.03
N ALA A 70 8.72 -15.88 3.19
CA ALA A 70 7.82 -15.48 2.10
C ALA A 70 8.55 -14.90 0.88
N GLY A 71 9.65 -14.18 1.12
CA GLY A 71 10.46 -13.57 0.06
C GLY A 71 11.59 -14.45 -0.49
N HIS A 72 11.85 -15.63 0.08
CA HIS A 72 13.08 -16.38 -0.18
C HIS A 72 13.22 -16.78 -1.65
N GLU A 73 12.14 -17.29 -2.26
CA GLU A 73 12.11 -17.67 -3.68
C GLU A 73 12.22 -16.46 -4.62
N ALA A 74 11.83 -15.27 -4.13
CA ALA A 74 11.96 -14.00 -4.83
C ALA A 74 13.33 -13.32 -4.59
N HIS A 75 14.26 -14.00 -3.90
CA HIS A 75 15.58 -13.50 -3.51
C HIS A 75 15.57 -12.33 -2.51
N PHE A 76 14.55 -12.27 -1.65
CA PHE A 76 14.54 -11.40 -0.48
C PHE A 76 14.69 -12.22 0.79
N GLN A 77 15.67 -11.87 1.61
CA GLN A 77 15.91 -12.51 2.91
C GLN A 77 15.00 -11.89 3.97
N ASP A 78 14.69 -12.66 5.01
CA ASP A 78 13.85 -12.19 6.12
C ASP A 78 14.46 -10.97 6.83
N ASP A 79 15.79 -10.94 6.95
CA ASP A 79 16.53 -9.78 7.50
C ASP A 79 16.27 -8.49 6.71
N GLU A 80 16.05 -8.56 5.40
CA GLU A 80 15.74 -7.38 4.57
C GLU A 80 14.36 -6.80 4.89
N TYR A 81 13.39 -7.66 5.24
CA TYR A 81 12.08 -7.23 5.71
C TYR A 81 12.14 -6.66 7.12
N ALA A 82 12.90 -7.29 8.01
CA ALA A 82 13.12 -6.78 9.37
C ALA A 82 13.81 -5.41 9.36
N ASP A 83 14.84 -5.23 8.54
CA ASP A 83 15.53 -3.94 8.35
C ASP A 83 14.62 -2.88 7.72
N ALA A 84 13.65 -3.29 6.91
CA ALA A 84 12.61 -2.42 6.35
C ALA A 84 11.54 -1.99 7.38
N GLY A 85 11.55 -2.58 8.58
CA GLY A 85 10.60 -2.30 9.66
C GLY A 85 9.34 -3.16 9.63
N ALA A 86 9.31 -4.22 8.81
CA ALA A 86 8.24 -5.20 8.86
C ALA A 86 8.44 -6.19 10.02
N GLU A 87 7.33 -6.70 10.55
CA GLU A 87 7.32 -7.74 11.56
C GLU A 87 7.29 -9.12 10.89
N LEU A 88 8.27 -9.97 11.23
CA LEU A 88 8.32 -11.34 10.74
C LEU A 88 7.43 -12.24 11.61
N VAL A 89 6.52 -12.96 10.97
CA VAL A 89 5.56 -13.86 11.61
C VAL A 89 5.84 -15.29 11.17
N THR A 90 5.86 -16.24 12.10
CA THR A 90 6.14 -17.66 11.80
C THR A 90 4.87 -18.49 11.63
N ASP A 91 3.76 -18.06 12.22
CA ASP A 91 2.47 -18.75 12.15
C ASP A 91 1.53 -18.04 11.16
N PRO A 92 1.11 -18.69 10.06
CA PRO A 92 0.14 -18.13 9.13
C PRO A 92 -1.18 -17.76 9.82
N ASP A 93 -1.67 -18.52 10.79
CA ASP A 93 -2.92 -18.22 11.49
C ASP A 93 -2.85 -16.85 12.18
N ASP A 94 -1.70 -16.52 12.80
CA ASP A 94 -1.47 -15.23 13.45
C ASP A 94 -1.41 -14.10 12.41
N LEU A 95 -0.72 -14.31 11.27
CA LEU A 95 -0.63 -13.31 10.20
C LEU A 95 -2.02 -12.97 9.63
N TYR A 96 -2.81 -13.98 9.31
CA TYR A 96 -4.16 -13.78 8.79
C TYR A 96 -5.11 -13.21 9.86
N GLY A 97 -4.98 -13.62 11.12
CA GLY A 97 -5.80 -13.13 12.22
C GLY A 97 -5.54 -11.67 12.63
N HIS A 98 -4.32 -11.18 12.44
CA HIS A 98 -3.93 -9.82 12.82
C HIS A 98 -4.00 -8.78 11.69
N SER A 99 -4.16 -9.21 10.44
CA SER A 99 -4.13 -8.32 9.27
C SER A 99 -5.52 -7.83 8.86
N ASP A 100 -5.63 -6.55 8.53
CA ASP A 100 -6.81 -5.96 7.89
C ASP A 100 -6.80 -6.18 6.38
N LEU A 101 -5.61 -6.22 5.79
CA LEU A 101 -5.36 -6.41 4.36
C LEU A 101 -4.37 -7.56 4.16
N ILE A 102 -4.74 -8.56 3.35
CA ILE A 102 -3.85 -9.62 2.88
C ILE A 102 -3.48 -9.35 1.43
N VAL A 103 -2.18 -9.35 1.15
CA VAL A 103 -1.65 -9.12 -0.20
C VAL A 103 -0.95 -10.38 -0.69
N LYS A 104 -1.43 -10.94 -1.80
CA LYS A 104 -0.90 -12.15 -2.43
C LYS A 104 -0.70 -11.96 -3.92
N VAL A 105 0.16 -12.78 -4.50
CA VAL A 105 0.36 -12.87 -5.95
C VAL A 105 -0.69 -13.79 -6.56
N GLY A 106 -0.71 -15.05 -6.12
CA GLY A 106 -1.65 -16.06 -6.58
C GLY A 106 -2.99 -16.03 -5.86
N PRO A 107 -4.03 -16.69 -6.40
CA PRO A 107 -5.29 -16.89 -5.68
C PRO A 107 -5.04 -17.72 -4.42
N PRO A 108 -5.78 -17.48 -3.32
CA PRO A 108 -5.66 -18.30 -2.11
C PRO A 108 -6.02 -19.76 -2.41
N VAL A 109 -5.25 -20.70 -1.86
CA VAL A 109 -5.54 -22.14 -1.93
C VAL A 109 -6.54 -22.55 -0.86
N GLU A 110 -7.13 -23.76 -0.97
CA GLU A 110 -8.17 -24.23 -0.04
C GLU A 110 -7.75 -24.10 1.44
N ASP A 111 -6.51 -24.46 1.80
CA ASP A 111 -6.01 -24.34 3.16
C ASP A 111 -5.93 -22.88 3.66
N GLU A 112 -5.65 -21.92 2.77
CA GLU A 112 -5.58 -20.49 3.11
C GLU A 112 -6.97 -19.85 3.18
N MET A 113 -7.97 -20.43 2.49
CA MET A 113 -9.34 -19.92 2.52
C MET A 113 -9.96 -20.05 3.91
N ASP A 114 -9.57 -21.08 4.67
CA ASP A 114 -10.02 -21.28 6.06
C ASP A 114 -9.41 -20.26 7.04
N LEU A 115 -8.28 -19.64 6.67
CA LEU A 115 -7.59 -18.63 7.48
C LEU A 115 -8.15 -17.21 7.27
N LEU A 116 -8.84 -16.96 6.14
CA LEU A 116 -9.40 -15.65 5.84
C LEU A 116 -10.47 -15.24 6.86
N GLN A 117 -10.41 -13.97 7.27
CA GLN A 117 -11.32 -13.41 8.27
C GLN A 117 -12.44 -12.58 7.64
N ASP A 118 -13.61 -12.54 8.29
CA ASP A 118 -14.70 -11.64 7.89
C ASP A 118 -14.28 -10.17 7.97
N GLY A 119 -14.55 -9.41 6.91
CA GLY A 119 -14.20 -7.98 6.83
C GLY A 119 -12.76 -7.68 6.42
N GLN A 120 -11.94 -8.72 6.22
CA GLN A 120 -10.58 -8.59 5.69
C GLN A 120 -10.60 -8.26 4.20
N ILE A 121 -9.66 -7.42 3.76
CA ILE A 121 -9.46 -7.11 2.34
C ILE A 121 -8.44 -8.11 1.79
N LEU A 122 -8.77 -8.80 0.69
CA LEU A 122 -7.83 -9.64 -0.05
C LEU A 122 -7.46 -8.96 -1.37
N LEU A 123 -6.17 -8.65 -1.55
CA LEU A 123 -5.62 -8.14 -2.80
C LEU A 123 -4.78 -9.25 -3.47
N SER A 124 -5.32 -9.84 -4.54
CA SER A 124 -4.72 -10.99 -5.23
C SER A 124 -5.24 -11.15 -6.67
N ALA A 125 -4.49 -11.86 -7.53
CA ALA A 125 -4.94 -12.28 -8.85
C ALA A 125 -5.88 -13.50 -8.77
N LEU A 126 -7.19 -13.24 -8.65
CA LEU A 126 -8.21 -14.30 -8.46
C LEU A 126 -8.56 -15.12 -9.71
N ASN A 127 -8.36 -14.59 -10.92
CA ASN A 127 -8.67 -15.27 -12.19
C ASN A 127 -10.10 -15.87 -12.27
N LEU A 128 -11.11 -15.06 -11.93
CA LEU A 128 -12.54 -15.44 -11.91
C LEU A 128 -13.17 -15.69 -13.29
#